data_AF-A0A951IF49-F1
#
_entry.id   AF-A0A951IF49-F1
#
_cell.length_a   1.000
_cell.length_b   1.000
_cell.length_c   1.000
_cell.angle_alpha   90.00
_cell.angle_beta   90.00
_cell.angle_gamma   90.00
#
_symmetry.space_group_name_H-M   'P 1'
#
loop_
_entity.id
_entity.type
_entity.pdbx_description
1 polymer ?
#
loop_
_entity_poly.entity_id
_entity_poly.type
_entity_poly.pdbx_seq_one_letter_code
_entity_poly.pdbx_strand_id
1 'polypeptide(L)'
;MFAGVNYSYTAENASFDFGVSGYRFMKTMRSALNDKEQTDPPRYNIHADFQTFLGDRLAFNTNAIYVLESNLHSYTVGVNFGRIFGDPAELPTVLNAGLWYRSNEAVIPYLGLVYGNLQFGMTYDIPAASAANSAGNFKTYEVSLIFRSPTRSGHPIPCPWK
;
A
#
# COMPACT_ATOMS: atom_id res chain seq x y z
N MET A 1 8.31 15.40 -15.16
CA MET A 1 8.20 16.28 -13.99
C MET A 1 7.21 15.66 -13.02
N PHE A 2 7.51 15.68 -11.73
CA PHE A 2 6.64 15.21 -10.66
C PHE A 2 6.64 16.23 -9.51
N ALA A 3 5.54 16.32 -8.78
CA ALA A 3 5.43 17.16 -7.60
C ALA A 3 4.40 16.53 -6.66
N GLY A 4 4.56 16.72 -5.36
CA GLY A 4 3.61 16.19 -4.38
C GLY A 4 3.77 16.87 -3.04
N VAL A 5 2.72 16.75 -2.23
CA VAL A 5 2.65 17.25 -0.85
C VAL A 5 2.12 16.12 0.01
N ASN A 6 2.76 15.91 1.17
CA ASN A 6 2.30 14.97 2.18
C ASN A 6 2.15 15.72 3.51
N TYR A 7 1.04 15.47 4.18
CA TYR A 7 0.76 15.91 5.53
C TYR A 7 0.75 14.68 6.42
N SER A 8 1.63 14.67 7.42
CA SER A 8 1.75 13.59 8.41
C SER A 8 1.50 14.15 9.80
N TYR A 9 0.66 13.48 10.56
CA TYR A 9 0.37 13.80 11.96
C TYR A 9 0.49 12.53 12.80
N THR A 10 1.45 12.54 13.72
CA THR A 10 1.66 11.45 14.68
C THR A 10 1.29 11.90 16.07
N ALA A 11 0.31 11.22 16.68
CA ALA A 11 -0.04 11.31 18.09
C ALA A 11 0.57 10.12 18.87
N GLU A 12 0.29 10.04 20.17
CA GLU A 12 0.85 8.97 21.02
C GLU A 12 0.42 7.56 20.59
N ASN A 13 -0.87 7.39 20.26
CA ASN A 13 -1.46 6.08 19.95
C ASN A 13 -1.99 5.96 18.52
N ALA A 14 -1.88 7.03 17.72
CA ALA A 14 -2.40 7.07 16.36
C ALA A 14 -1.49 7.88 15.44
N SER A 15 -1.40 7.46 14.19
CA SER A 15 -0.76 8.20 13.11
C SER A 15 -1.74 8.36 11.96
N PHE A 16 -1.66 9.51 11.32
CA PHE A 16 -2.48 9.86 10.17
C PHE A 16 -1.59 10.49 9.11
N ASP A 17 -1.71 10.00 7.89
CA ASP A 17 -0.96 10.49 6.74
C ASP A 17 -1.91 10.75 5.58
N PHE A 18 -1.76 11.91 4.94
CA PHE A 18 -2.53 12.27 3.77
C PHE A 18 -1.63 12.95 2.76
N GLY A 19 -1.67 12.52 1.51
CA GLY A 19 -0.84 13.10 0.48
C GLY A 19 -1.48 13.10 -0.89
N VAL A 20 -1.00 14.03 -1.71
CA VAL A 20 -1.34 14.15 -3.12
C VAL A 20 -0.05 14.29 -3.90
N SER A 21 0.06 13.54 -4.99
CA SER A 21 1.19 13.61 -5.91
C SER A 21 0.70 13.60 -7.35
N GLY A 22 1.41 14.34 -8.19
CA GLY A 22 1.19 14.43 -9.62
C GLY A 22 2.47 14.07 -10.38
N TYR A 23 2.30 13.31 -11.45
CA TYR A 23 3.36 12.85 -12.33
C TYR A 23 3.01 13.26 -13.75
N ARG A 24 4.03 13.62 -14.52
CA ARG A 24 3.93 13.87 -15.98
C ARG A 24 2.90 14.96 -16.32
N PHE A 25 3.01 16.12 -15.68
CA PHE A 25 2.16 17.29 -15.94
C PHE A 25 2.19 17.74 -17.41
N MET A 26 3.33 17.58 -18.09
CA MET A 26 3.45 17.83 -19.52
C MET A 26 3.29 16.52 -20.27
N LYS A 27 2.30 16.49 -21.17
CA LYS A 27 2.03 15.37 -22.08
C LYS A 27 3.19 15.27 -23.08
N THR A 28 4.16 14.40 -22.81
CA THR A 28 5.26 14.14 -23.72
C THR A 28 4.90 12.98 -24.63
N MET A 29 5.05 13.13 -25.95
CA MET A 29 4.98 12.00 -26.87
C MET A 29 6.19 11.10 -26.58
N ARG A 30 5.93 9.86 -26.17
CA ARG A 30 6.97 8.86 -26.00
C ARG A 30 6.67 7.72 -26.95
N SER A 31 7.50 7.58 -27.97
CA SER A 31 7.44 6.42 -28.84
C SER A 31 8.04 5.22 -28.10
N ALA A 32 7.19 4.39 -27.52
CA ALA A 32 7.54 3.00 -27.25
C ALA A 32 7.10 2.18 -28.47
N LEU A 33 7.88 1.17 -28.88
CA LEU A 33 7.52 0.25 -29.97
C LEU A 33 7.23 0.90 -31.35
N ASN A 34 7.83 2.06 -31.65
CA ASN A 34 7.71 2.77 -32.94
C ASN A 34 6.32 3.36 -33.23
N ASP A 35 5.46 3.46 -32.21
CA ASP A 35 4.21 4.21 -32.30
C ASP A 35 4.50 5.71 -32.11
N LYS A 36 4.15 6.53 -33.10
CA LYS A 36 4.40 7.98 -33.09
C LYS A 36 3.31 8.77 -32.36
N GLU A 37 2.17 8.15 -32.03
CA GLU A 37 1.02 8.80 -31.40
C GLU A 37 0.81 8.41 -29.94
N GLN A 38 1.67 7.56 -29.38
CA GLN A 38 1.57 7.16 -27.98
C GLN A 38 1.93 8.33 -27.05
N THR A 39 0.89 8.85 -26.40
CA THR A 39 1.02 9.92 -25.40
C THR A 39 0.90 9.36 -24.00
N ASP A 40 1.90 9.58 -23.17
CA ASP A 40 1.88 9.19 -21.75
C ASP A 40 1.05 10.22 -20.96
N PRO A 41 -0.10 9.84 -20.39
CA PRO A 41 -0.99 10.79 -19.74
C PRO A 41 -0.47 11.25 -18.37
N PRO A 42 -0.90 12.45 -17.92
CA PRO A 42 -0.68 12.87 -16.54
C PRO A 42 -1.35 11.88 -15.58
N ARG A 43 -0.68 11.63 -14.46
CA ARG A 43 -1.17 10.75 -13.39
C ARG A 43 -1.20 11.52 -12.07
N TYR A 44 -2.31 11.41 -11.35
CA TYR A 44 -2.46 11.98 -10.02
C TYR A 44 -2.78 10.85 -9.04
N ASN A 45 -2.05 10.80 -7.93
CA ASN A 45 -2.29 9.87 -6.83
C ASN A 45 -2.68 10.68 -5.59
N ILE A 46 -3.77 10.28 -4.95
CA ILE A 46 -4.18 10.77 -3.64
C ILE A 46 -4.13 9.57 -2.71
N HIS A 47 -3.49 9.71 -1.55
CA HIS A 47 -3.45 8.65 -0.55
C HIS A 47 -3.83 9.19 0.82
N ALA A 48 -4.45 8.32 1.62
CA ALA A 48 -4.73 8.53 3.02
C ALA A 48 -4.40 7.24 3.77
N ASP A 49 -3.71 7.35 4.89
CA ASP A 49 -3.40 6.25 5.79
C ASP A 49 -3.74 6.67 7.22
N PHE A 50 -4.30 5.74 7.97
CA PHE A 50 -4.60 5.93 9.38
C PHE A 50 -4.27 4.64 10.13
N GLN A 51 -3.42 4.78 11.14
CA GLN A 51 -3.04 3.70 12.03
C GLN A 51 -3.34 4.12 13.47
N THR A 52 -3.86 3.19 14.27
CA THR A 52 -4.09 3.39 15.70
C THR A 52 -3.94 2.09 16.47
N PHE A 53 -3.53 2.19 17.72
CA PHE A 53 -3.58 1.06 18.65
C PHE A 53 -4.93 1.01 19.37
N LEU A 54 -5.59 -0.14 19.30
CA LEU A 54 -6.83 -0.46 20.01
C LEU A 54 -6.47 -1.19 21.31
N GLY A 55 -6.01 -0.44 22.31
CA GLY A 55 -5.44 -0.99 23.54
C GLY A 55 -4.02 -1.55 23.35
N ASP A 56 -3.57 -2.42 24.24
CA ASP A 56 -2.14 -2.76 24.35
C ASP A 56 -1.65 -3.81 23.34
N ARG A 57 -2.58 -4.55 22.70
CA ARG A 57 -2.23 -5.74 21.90
C ARG A 57 -2.89 -5.80 20.53
N LEU A 58 -3.64 -4.77 20.15
CA LEU A 58 -4.30 -4.71 18.84
C LEU A 58 -3.91 -3.42 18.13
N ALA A 59 -3.48 -3.56 16.89
CA ALA A 59 -3.23 -2.46 15.97
C ALA A 59 -4.29 -2.50 14.87
N PHE A 60 -4.85 -1.34 14.55
CA PHE A 60 -5.73 -1.14 13.42
C PHE A 60 -5.04 -0.22 12.44
N ASN A 61 -5.10 -0.57 11.16
CA ASN A 61 -4.61 0.23 10.07
C ASN A 61 -5.67 0.27 8.98
N THR A 62 -5.86 1.43 8.36
CA THR A 62 -6.70 1.58 7.19
C THR A 62 -6.02 2.51 6.21
N ASN A 63 -6.16 2.21 4.93
CA ASN A 63 -5.59 3.02 3.88
C ASN A 63 -6.55 3.16 2.72
N ALA A 64 -6.39 4.26 2.00
CA ALA A 64 -7.12 4.55 0.78
C ALA A 64 -6.18 5.21 -0.22
N ILE A 65 -6.23 4.76 -1.47
CA ILE A 65 -5.47 5.32 -2.58
C ILE A 65 -6.43 5.54 -3.74
N TYR A 66 -6.42 6.76 -4.29
CA TYR A 66 -7.16 7.14 -5.49
C TYR A 66 -6.17 7.54 -6.58
N VAL A 67 -6.27 6.89 -7.73
CA VAL A 67 -5.40 7.12 -8.89
C VAL A 67 -6.26 7.62 -10.05
N LEU A 68 -5.89 8.79 -10.58
CA LEU A 68 -6.41 9.29 -11.86
C LEU A 68 -5.29 9.22 -12.88
N GLU A 69 -5.50 8.49 -13.97
CA GLU A 69 -4.56 8.40 -15.08
C GLU A 69 -5.34 8.50 -16.40
N SER A 70 -5.25 9.65 -17.08
CA SER A 70 -6.08 9.94 -18.26
C SER A 70 -7.59 9.78 -17.95
N ASN A 71 -8.28 8.87 -18.65
CA ASN A 71 -9.69 8.51 -18.43
C ASN A 71 -9.88 7.31 -17.49
N LEU A 72 -8.81 6.75 -16.92
CA LEU A 72 -8.87 5.64 -15.99
C LEU A 72 -8.84 6.16 -14.54
N HIS A 73 -9.89 5.83 -13.80
CA HIS A 73 -10.02 6.13 -12.39
C HIS A 73 -10.02 4.82 -11.62
N SER A 74 -9.08 4.67 -10.70
CA SER A 74 -8.99 3.49 -9.83
C SER A 74 -8.91 3.93 -8.39
N TYR A 75 -9.66 3.28 -7.52
CA TYR A 75 -9.57 3.48 -6.08
C TYR A 75 -9.34 2.15 -5.38
N THR A 76 -8.46 2.17 -4.40
CA THR A 76 -8.18 1.03 -3.53
C THR A 76 -8.41 1.49 -2.09
N VAL A 77 -9.21 0.75 -1.34
CA VAL A 77 -9.44 1.00 0.09
C VAL A 77 -9.21 -0.30 0.84
N GLY A 78 -8.54 -0.24 1.98
CA GLY A 78 -8.28 -1.42 2.78
C GLY A 78 -8.21 -1.17 4.27
N VAL A 79 -8.32 -2.27 5.01
CA VAL A 79 -8.21 -2.33 6.45
C VAL A 79 -7.34 -3.51 6.84
N ASN A 80 -6.60 -3.39 7.93
CA ASN A 80 -5.75 -4.42 8.49
C ASN A 80 -5.78 -4.37 10.02
N PHE A 81 -5.95 -5.53 10.63
CA PHE A 81 -5.87 -5.74 12.06
C PHE A 81 -4.63 -6.57 12.38
N GLY A 82 -3.74 -6.00 13.20
CA GLY A 82 -2.56 -6.67 13.73
C GLY A 82 -2.76 -7.03 15.19
N ARG A 83 -2.66 -8.30 15.56
CA ARG A 83 -2.62 -8.72 16.96
C ARG A 83 -1.18 -8.98 17.38
N ILE A 84 -0.76 -8.30 18.44
CA ILE A 84 0.59 -8.35 18.99
C ILE A 84 0.62 -9.43 20.08
N PHE A 85 1.57 -10.34 19.96
CA PHE A 85 1.88 -11.40 20.91
C PHE A 85 3.31 -11.24 21.41
N GLY A 86 3.51 -11.47 22.71
CA GLY A 86 4.79 -11.23 23.38
C GLY A 86 4.87 -9.82 23.97
N ASP A 87 6.03 -9.52 24.56
CA ASP A 87 6.32 -8.21 25.13
C ASP A 87 6.72 -7.23 24.00
N PRO A 88 6.13 -6.01 23.91
CA PRO A 88 6.58 -4.99 22.96
C PRO A 88 8.07 -4.65 23.05
N ALA A 89 8.71 -4.89 24.21
CA ALA A 89 10.13 -4.66 24.43
C ALA A 89 11.03 -5.69 23.72
N GLU A 90 10.51 -6.86 23.37
CA GLU A 90 11.25 -7.95 22.72
C GLU A 90 10.56 -8.31 21.39
N LEU A 91 11.23 -8.03 20.26
CA LEU A 91 10.81 -8.30 18.87
C LEU A 91 9.47 -9.07 18.74
N PRO A 92 8.32 -8.37 18.84
CA PRO A 92 7.05 -9.04 19.09
C PRO A 92 6.58 -9.83 17.88
N THR A 93 5.83 -10.89 18.13
CA THR A 93 5.16 -11.64 17.07
C THR A 93 3.84 -10.95 16.75
N VAL A 94 3.61 -10.56 15.50
CA VAL A 94 2.38 -9.87 15.09
C VAL A 94 1.66 -10.67 14.02
N LEU A 95 0.43 -11.08 14.30
CA LEU A 95 -0.45 -11.69 13.30
C LEU A 95 -1.32 -10.60 12.69
N ASN A 96 -1.20 -10.41 11.38
CA ASN A 96 -1.95 -9.44 10.60
C ASN A 96 -3.02 -10.13 9.76
N ALA A 97 -4.20 -9.57 9.74
CA ALA A 97 -5.28 -9.96 8.86
C ALA A 97 -5.95 -8.72 8.31
N GLY A 98 -6.07 -8.64 6.99
CA GLY A 98 -6.64 -7.47 6.35
C GLY A 98 -7.41 -7.80 5.10
N LEU A 99 -8.09 -6.79 4.58
CA LEU A 99 -8.89 -6.86 3.38
C LEU A 99 -8.75 -5.56 2.62
N TRP A 100 -8.47 -5.68 1.34
CA TRP A 100 -8.42 -4.57 0.39
C TRP A 100 -9.48 -4.76 -0.67
N TYR A 101 -10.05 -3.65 -1.13
CA TYR A 101 -10.96 -3.60 -2.24
C TYR A 101 -10.39 -2.65 -3.29
N ARG A 102 -10.24 -3.15 -4.51
CA ARG A 102 -9.84 -2.37 -5.67
C ARG A 102 -11.01 -2.25 -6.64
N SER A 103 -11.38 -1.02 -6.94
CA SER A 103 -12.57 -0.67 -7.71
C SER A 103 -12.66 -1.42 -9.03
N ASN A 104 -13.78 -2.11 -9.26
CA ASN A 104 -14.08 -2.87 -10.48
C ASN A 104 -13.10 -3.98 -10.86
N GLU A 105 -12.12 -4.30 -10.00
CA GLU A 105 -11.09 -5.31 -10.24
C GLU A 105 -11.23 -6.48 -9.28
N ALA A 106 -10.92 -6.29 -7.99
CA ALA A 106 -10.78 -7.40 -7.05
C ALA A 106 -11.00 -7.01 -5.57
N VAL A 107 -11.40 -8.01 -4.79
CA VAL A 107 -11.29 -8.02 -3.33
C VAL A 107 -10.08 -8.88 -2.96
N ILE A 108 -9.22 -8.37 -2.09
CA ILE A 108 -7.89 -8.92 -1.81
C ILE A 108 -7.79 -9.14 -0.29
N PRO A 109 -8.09 -10.34 0.22
CA PRO A 109 -7.78 -10.70 1.59
C PRO A 109 -6.27 -10.85 1.75
N TYR A 110 -5.79 -10.48 2.93
CA TYR A 110 -4.39 -10.51 3.31
C TYR A 110 -4.24 -11.23 4.65
N LEU A 111 -3.22 -12.08 4.73
CA LEU A 111 -2.74 -12.66 5.97
C LEU A 111 -1.24 -12.44 6.08
N GLY A 112 -0.79 -11.98 7.24
CA GLY A 112 0.61 -11.72 7.51
C GLY A 112 1.05 -12.22 8.88
N LEU A 113 2.30 -12.66 8.98
CA LEU A 113 2.93 -13.04 10.23
C LEU A 113 4.27 -12.33 10.32
N VAL A 114 4.42 -11.49 11.32
CA VAL A 114 5.70 -10.93 11.73
C VAL A 114 6.20 -11.78 12.88
N TYR A 115 7.37 -12.39 12.73
CA TYR A 115 8.05 -13.14 13.78
C TYR A 115 9.48 -12.63 13.89
N GLY A 116 9.76 -11.89 14.96
CA GLY A 116 11.07 -11.31 15.17
C GLY A 116 11.39 -10.25 14.11
N ASN A 117 12.41 -10.53 13.31
CA ASN A 117 12.85 -9.71 12.20
C ASN A 117 12.36 -10.21 10.83
N LEU A 118 11.57 -11.29 10.80
CA LEU A 118 10.97 -11.86 9.61
C LEU A 118 9.52 -11.43 9.51
N GLN A 119 9.06 -11.06 8.32
CA GLN A 119 7.67 -10.84 8.02
C GLN A 119 7.28 -11.65 6.78
N PHE A 120 6.33 -12.55 6.96
CA PHE A 120 5.66 -13.27 5.91
C PHE A 120 4.30 -12.63 5.62
N GLY A 121 3.89 -12.61 4.36
CA GLY A 121 2.57 -12.13 3.95
C GLY A 121 2.07 -12.90 2.74
N MET A 122 0.76 -13.07 2.66
CA MET A 122 0.08 -13.72 1.56
C MET A 122 -1.19 -12.95 1.20
N THR A 123 -1.43 -12.79 -0.09
CA THR A 123 -2.64 -12.18 -0.65
C THR A 123 -3.26 -13.09 -1.72
N TYR A 124 -4.55 -12.88 -1.97
CA TYR A 124 -5.28 -13.63 -2.99
C TYR A 124 -6.30 -12.75 -3.72
N ASP A 125 -6.14 -12.55 -5.02
CA ASP A 125 -7.05 -11.69 -5.77
C ASP A 125 -8.35 -12.42 -6.10
N ILE A 126 -9.45 -12.01 -5.47
CA ILE A 126 -10.81 -12.45 -5.78
C ILE A 126 -11.41 -11.45 -6.78
N PRO A 127 -11.49 -11.78 -8.09
CA PRO A 127 -11.97 -10.84 -9.09
C PRO A 127 -13.45 -10.51 -8.88
N ALA A 128 -13.81 -9.24 -9.02
CA ALA A 128 -15.19 -8.80 -9.08
C ALA A 128 -15.84 -9.26 -10.39
N ALA A 129 -17.17 -9.44 -10.40
CA ALA A 129 -17.91 -9.91 -11.58
C ALA A 129 -17.69 -9.04 -12.83
N SER A 130 -17.45 -7.74 -12.66
CA SER A 130 -17.10 -6.81 -13.75
C SER A 130 -15.78 -7.15 -14.43
N ALA A 131 -14.76 -7.58 -13.67
CA ALA A 131 -13.45 -7.95 -14.19
C ALA A 131 -13.40 -9.38 -14.73
N ALA A 132 -14.14 -10.31 -14.08
CA ALA A 132 -14.21 -11.72 -14.48
C ALA A 132 -14.76 -11.92 -15.91
N ASN A 133 -15.61 -11.00 -16.38
CA ASN A 133 -16.17 -11.03 -17.74
C ASN A 133 -15.18 -10.58 -18.83
N SER A 134 -14.13 -9.85 -18.48
CA SER A 134 -13.16 -9.27 -19.44
C SER A 134 -11.86 -10.08 -19.54
N ALA A 135 -11.45 -10.75 -18.48
CA ALA A 135 -10.25 -11.57 -18.42
C ALA A 135 -10.59 -12.82 -17.61
N GLY A 136 -10.85 -13.94 -18.30
CA GLY A 136 -11.40 -15.15 -17.68
C GLY A 136 -10.69 -15.54 -16.39
N ASN A 137 -11.44 -15.83 -15.32
CA ASN A 137 -11.07 -16.27 -13.96
C ASN A 137 -9.57 -16.45 -13.61
N PHE A 138 -8.71 -15.45 -13.84
CA PHE A 138 -7.32 -15.50 -13.42
C PHE A 138 -7.28 -15.23 -11.92
N LYS A 139 -6.83 -16.24 -11.19
CA LYS A 139 -6.69 -16.24 -9.74
C LYS A 139 -5.21 -16.04 -9.43
N THR A 140 -4.86 -14.89 -8.88
CA THR A 140 -3.46 -14.56 -8.55
C THR A 140 -3.25 -14.73 -7.05
N TYR A 141 -2.25 -15.54 -6.70
CA TYR A 141 -1.73 -15.65 -5.35
C TYR A 141 -0.40 -14.92 -5.30
N GLU A 142 -0.23 -14.05 -4.31
CA GLU A 142 1.06 -13.41 -4.07
C GLU A 142 1.56 -13.75 -2.68
N VAL A 143 2.88 -13.92 -2.57
CA VAL A 143 3.58 -14.21 -1.32
C VAL A 143 4.71 -13.20 -1.16
N SER A 144 4.78 -12.58 0.01
CA SER A 144 5.79 -11.60 0.38
C SER A 144 6.63 -12.11 1.55
N LEU A 145 7.94 -11.95 1.46
CA LEU A 145 8.87 -12.26 2.53
C LEU A 145 9.80 -11.06 2.74
N ILE A 146 9.77 -10.50 3.95
CA ILE A 146 10.51 -9.30 4.31
C ILE A 146 11.44 -9.67 5.46
N PHE A 147 12.74 -9.49 5.25
CA PHE A 147 13.76 -9.64 6.28
C PHE A 147 14.22 -8.26 6.72
N ARG A 148 14.12 -7.97 8.01
CA ARG A 148 14.61 -6.72 8.61
C ARG A 148 15.95 -7.01 9.29
N SER A 149 16.92 -6.12 9.10
CA SER A 149 18.18 -6.23 9.84
C SER A 149 17.95 -5.81 11.29
N PRO A 150 18.40 -6.58 12.29
CA PRO A 150 18.28 -6.22 13.70
C PRO A 150 19.24 -5.10 14.14
N THR A 151 20.10 -4.59 13.26
CA THR A 151 21.15 -3.61 13.61
C THR A 151 20.84 -2.18 13.15
N ARG A 152 20.80 -1.27 14.13
CA ARG A 152 20.91 0.17 13.95
C ARG A 152 22.37 0.48 13.60
N SER A 153 22.70 0.54 12.30
CA SER A 153 24.00 1.06 11.85
C SER A 153 24.18 2.47 12.43
N GLY A 154 25.32 2.73 13.09
CA GLY A 154 25.65 3.99 13.77
C GLY A 154 25.73 5.22 12.86
N HIS A 155 25.45 5.06 11.57
CA HIS A 155 25.28 6.14 10.60
C HIS A 155 23.87 6.03 10.03
N PRO A 156 22.84 6.60 10.69
CA PRO A 156 21.53 6.68 10.09
C PRO A 156 21.68 7.47 8.79
N ILE A 157 21.39 6.84 7.66
CA ILE A 157 21.13 7.58 6.43
C ILE A 157 19.91 8.44 6.77
N PRO A 158 20.02 9.78 6.77
CA PRO A 158 18.88 10.63 7.05
C PRO A 158 17.88 10.42 5.91
N CYS A 159 16.85 9.60 6.17
CA CYS A 159 15.73 9.43 5.27
C CYS A 159 14.83 10.66 5.42
N PRO A 160 14.70 11.52 4.38
CA PRO A 160 13.98 12.79 4.48
C PRO A 160 12.46 12.66 4.49
N TRP A 161 11.92 11.44 4.52
CA TRP A 161 10.49 11.18 4.61
C TRP A 161 10.29 9.88 5.40
N LYS A 162 9.76 10.03 6.60
CA LYS A 162 8.96 8.99 7.25
C LYS A 162 7.52 9.19 6.79
#